data_AF-A0A256XPJ0-F1
#
_entry.id   AF-A0A256XPJ0-F1
#
_cell.length_a   1.000
_cell.length_b   1.000
_cell.length_c   1.000
_cell.angle_alpha   90.00
_cell.angle_beta   90.00
_cell.angle_gamma   90.00
#
_symmetry.space_group_name_H-M   'P 1'
#
loop_
_entity.id
_entity.type
_entity.pdbx_description
1 polymer ?
#
loop_
_entity_poly.entity_id
_entity_poly.type
_entity_poly.pdbx_seq_one_letter_code
_entity_poly.pdbx_strand_id
1 'polypeptide(L)' 'ESLGISYKFAWNYIKKIEDRLGLKIVETHRGGTSRGGARLTDVGRELMETYFHYYNLVNEALREGRG' A
#
# COMPACT_ATOMS: atom_id res chain seq x y z
N GLU A 1 -11.88 -11.69 4.16
CA GLU A 1 -11.18 -10.42 4.46
C GLU A 1 -9.90 -10.73 5.23
N SER A 2 -8.78 -10.06 4.93
CA SER A 2 -7.43 -10.42 5.43
C SER A 2 -6.83 -9.46 6.47
N LEU A 3 -7.40 -8.26 6.63
CA LEU A 3 -6.82 -7.19 7.47
C LEU A 3 -7.66 -6.82 8.70
N GLY A 4 -8.83 -7.44 8.91
CA GLY A 4 -9.73 -7.10 10.03
C GLY A 4 -10.33 -5.69 9.98
N ILE A 5 -10.14 -4.96 8.88
CA ILE A 5 -10.68 -3.61 8.66
C ILE A 5 -11.77 -3.62 7.59
N SER A 6 -12.74 -2.72 7.72
CA SER A 6 -13.77 -2.55 6.68
C SER A 6 -13.16 -2.05 5.37
N TYR A 7 -13.75 -2.45 4.24
CA TYR A 7 -13.36 -1.95 2.92
C TYR A 7 -13.35 -0.42 2.84
N LYS A 8 -14.38 0.25 3.38
CA LYS A 8 -14.46 1.72 3.44
C LYS A 8 -13.28 2.33 4.19
N PHE A 9 -12.88 1.71 5.30
CA PHE A 9 -11.74 2.17 6.07
C PHE A 9 -10.43 2.02 5.29
N ALA A 10 -10.21 0.86 4.65
CA ALA A 10 -9.06 0.64 3.78
C ALA A 10 -8.99 1.69 2.65
N TRP A 11 -10.12 1.97 2.01
CA TRP A 11 -10.19 2.94 0.92
C TRP A 11 -9.91 4.37 1.39
N ASN A 12 -10.41 4.77 2.56
CA ASN A 12 -10.10 6.06 3.16
C ASN A 12 -8.60 6.20 3.47
N TYR A 13 -7.93 5.11 3.86
CA TYR A 13 -6.50 5.12 4.11
C TYR A 13 -5.69 5.32 2.83
N ILE A 14 -6.05 4.60 1.75
CA ILE A 14 -5.45 4.79 0.42
C ILE A 14 -5.59 6.25 -0.01
N LYS A 15 -6.78 6.83 0.12
CA LYS A 15 -7.01 8.26 -0.20
C LYS A 15 -6.10 9.20 0.58
N LYS A 16 -5.97 9.01 1.89
CA LYS A 16 -5.08 9.85 2.70
C LYS A 16 -3.62 9.75 2.25
N ILE A 17 -3.16 8.58 1.80
CA ILE A 17 -1.80 8.41 1.28
C ILE A 17 -1.68 9.17 -0.06
N GLU A 18 -2.62 8.99 -0.97
CA GLU A 18 -2.65 9.71 -2.26
C GLU A 18 -2.66 11.23 -2.06
N ASP A 19 -3.48 11.74 -1.14
CA ASP A 19 -3.61 13.18 -0.87
C ASP A 19 -2.30 13.78 -0.32
N ARG A 20 -1.56 13.01 0.49
CA ARG A 20 -0.26 13.42 1.03
C ARG A 20 0.85 13.38 -0.02
N LEU A 21 0.80 12.41 -0.93
CA LEU A 21 1.79 12.26 -1.99
C LEU A 21 1.52 13.15 -3.20
N GLY A 22 0.27 13.61 -3.38
CA GLY A 22 -0.17 14.28 -4.60
C GLY A 22 -0.20 13.34 -5.82
N LEU A 23 -0.10 12.03 -5.60
CA LEU A 23 0.04 11.00 -6.64
C LEU A 23 -0.95 9.86 -6.39
N LYS A 24 -1.41 9.22 -7.46
CA LYS A 24 -2.19 7.99 -7.37
C LYS A 24 -1.27 6.82 -7.06
N ILE A 25 -1.67 5.99 -6.10
CA ILE A 25 -0.97 4.74 -5.77
C ILE A 25 -1.77 3.52 -6.19
N VAL A 26 -3.09 3.66 -6.36
CA VAL A 26 -3.99 2.61 -6.83
C VAL A 26 -4.81 3.09 -8.03
N GLU A 27 -4.84 2.29 -9.09
CA GLU A 27 -5.76 2.47 -10.22
C GLU A 27 -6.97 1.55 -10.06
N THR A 28 -8.15 2.06 -10.44
CA THR A 28 -9.39 1.29 -10.44
C THR A 28 -10.02 1.34 -11.82
N HIS A 29 -10.37 0.17 -12.35
CA HIS A 29 -11.13 0.07 -13.59
C HIS A 29 -12.61 -0.08 -13.26
N ARG A 30 -13.44 0.85 -13.75
CA ARG A 30 -14.91 0.70 -13.70
C ARG A 30 -15.28 -0.51 -14.54
N GLY A 31 -15.95 -1.48 -13.94
CA GLY A 31 -16.29 -2.75 -14.61
C GLY A 31 -17.45 -2.59 -15.61
N GLY A 32 -17.24 -3.12 -16.82
CA GLY A 32 -18.28 -3.76 -17.64
C GLY A 32 -18.30 -5.27 -17.37
N THR A 33 -18.59 -6.12 -18.36
CA THR A 33 -18.68 -7.60 -18.28
C THR A 33 -17.52 -8.30 -17.55
N SER A 34 -16.35 -7.69 -17.46
CA SER A 34 -15.22 -8.15 -16.64
C SER A 34 -15.23 -7.45 -15.27
N ARG A 35 -15.24 -8.25 -14.19
CA ARG A 35 -15.25 -7.79 -12.79
C ARG A 35 -14.26 -6.63 -12.57
N GLY A 36 -14.79 -5.48 -12.15
CA GLY A 36 -14.00 -4.32 -11.75
C GLY A 36 -12.98 -4.71 -10.67
N GLY A 37 -11.79 -4.11 -10.74
CA GLY A 37 -10.67 -4.43 -9.86
C GLY A 37 -9.82 -3.20 -9.56
N ALA A 38 -8.94 -3.35 -8.57
CA ALA A 38 -7.96 -2.35 -8.16
C ALA A 38 -6.56 -2.94 -8.32
N ARG A 39 -5.62 -2.17 -8.87
CA ARG A 39 -4.21 -2.56 -9.01
C ARG A 39 -3.32 -1.44 -8.52
N LEU A 40 -2.10 -1.79 -8.07
CA LEU A 40 -1.09 -0.78 -7.79
C LEU A 40 -0.65 -0.13 -9.10
N THR A 41 -0.53 1.19 -9.06
CA THR A 41 0.22 1.94 -10.07
C THR A 41 1.72 1.67 -9.90
N ASP A 42 2.54 2.14 -10.84
CA ASP A 42 4.00 2.04 -10.70
C ASP A 42 4.51 2.79 -9.47
N VAL A 43 3.97 3.99 -9.19
CA VAL A 43 4.25 4.75 -7.95
C VAL A 43 3.84 3.95 -6.71
N GLY A 44 2.68 3.28 -6.76
CA GLY A 44 2.22 2.43 -5.67
C GLY A 44 3.14 1.23 -5.43
N ARG A 45 3.73 0.66 -6.49
CA ARG A 45 4.71 -0.43 -6.38
C ARG A 45 6.02 0.05 -5.77
N GLU A 46 6.56 1.15 -6.27
CA GLU A 46 7.79 1.77 -5.76
C GLU A 46 7.67 2.16 -4.27
N LEU A 47 6.50 2.69 -3.87
CA LEU A 47 6.20 2.99 -2.47
C LEU A 47 6.30 1.74 -1.57
N MET A 48 5.72 0.62 -2.02
CA MET A 48 5.77 -0.63 -1.26
C MET A 48 7.18 -1.20 -1.17
N GLU A 49 7.93 -1.18 -2.28
CA GLU A 49 9.32 -1.63 -2.33
C GLU A 49 10.21 -0.82 -1.36
N THR A 50 10.08 0.51 -1.41
CA THR A 50 10.80 1.42 -0.52
C THR A 50 10.44 1.16 0.95
N TYR A 51 9.15 1.02 1.26
CA TYR A 51 8.70 0.75 2.62
C TYR A 51 9.28 -0.56 3.16
N PHE A 52 9.19 -1.65 2.40
CA PHE A 52 9.67 -2.96 2.85
C PHE A 52 11.19 -2.99 2.98
N HIS A 53 11.92 -2.31 2.10
CA HIS A 53 13.37 -2.19 2.22
C HIS A 53 13.79 -1.58 3.57
N TYR A 54 13.24 -0.41 3.92
CA TYR A 54 13.56 0.24 5.19
C TYR A 54 13.01 -0.52 6.40
N TYR A 55 11.82 -1.11 6.28
CA TYR A 55 11.23 -1.92 7.34
C TYR A 55 12.14 -3.10 7.71
N ASN A 56 12.67 -3.81 6.71
CA ASN A 56 13.59 -4.92 6.93
C ASN A 56 14.91 -4.44 7.54
N LEU A 57 15.49 -3.37 7.00
CA LEU A 57 16.74 -2.78 7.53
C LEU A 57 16.62 -2.41 9.02
N VAL A 58 15.54 -1.75 9.40
CA VAL A 58 15.29 -1.37 10.81
C VAL A 58 15.12 -2.60 11.68
N ASN A 59 14.40 -3.62 11.21
CA ASN A 59 14.20 -4.85 11.97
C ASN A 59 15.48 -5.66 12.14
N GLU A 60 16.35 -5.69 11.14
CA GLU A 60 17.67 -6.33 11.22
C GLU A 60 18.54 -5.63 12.26
N ALA A 61 18.65 -4.30 12.20
CA ALA A 61 19.40 -3.52 13.18
C ALA A 61 18.89 -3.70 14.62
N LEU A 62 17.56 -3.78 14.82
CA LEU A 62 16.96 -4.03 16.12
C LEU A 62 17.22 -5.44 16.66
N ARG A 63 17.44 -6.43 15.78
CA ARG A 63 17.80 -7.80 16.17
C ARG A 63 19.27 -7.90 16.58
N GLU A 64 20.16 -7.23 15.85
CA GLU A 64 21.59 -7.22 16.13
C GLU A 64 21.94 -6.50 17.43
N GLY A 65 21.26 -5.39 17.74
CA GLY A 65 21.47 -4.64 18.99
C GLY A 65 20.93 -5.30 20.27
N ARG A 66 20.32 -6.50 20.16
CA ARG A 66 19.85 -7.30 21.30
C ARG A 66 20.71 -8.55 21.56
N GLY A 67 21.79 -8.72 20.79
CA GLY A 67 22.80 -9.76 20.96
C GLY A 67 23.96 -9.32 21.85
#